data_AF-A0A554XGH4-F1
#
_entry.id   AF-A0A554XGH4-F1
#
_cell.length_a   1.000
_cell.length_b   1.000
_cell.length_c   1.000
_cell.angle_alpha   90.00
_cell.angle_beta   90.00
_cell.angle_gamma   90.00
#
_symmetry.space_group_name_H-M   'P 1'
#
loop_
_entity.id
_entity.type
_entity.pdbx_description
1 polymer ?
#
loop_
_entity_poly.entity_id
_entity_poly.type
_entity_poly.pdbx_seq_one_letter_code
_entity_poly.pdbx_strand_id
1 'polypeptide(L)'
;MSHDNPPFEIHVHGDIPLRDDVDYHHIQEALRPLWSYVGARSLIDAAASAYEEEPGIRFDPKEHVLHLCWTIEGADDFRLAIEEACMGLNDIAAAGAAIEVSFYDLEFDEEEAPPDAEARDDFLMCFVGPTPAAIMQVQRDLLVQDVVQLMERHFDASELGGVVQAIDQLFASRFDAMVNSLQLGKPPRSGSGGHGGPRKPRHLH
;
A
#
# COMPACT_ATOMS: atom_id res chain seq x y z
N MET A 1 33.45 -15.38 4.67
CA MET A 1 32.74 -14.37 3.84
C MET A 1 31.52 -15.10 3.37
N SER A 2 30.45 -15.04 4.16
CA SER A 2 29.15 -15.57 3.76
C SER A 2 28.71 -14.75 2.56
N HIS A 3 28.55 -15.42 1.43
CA HIS A 3 27.73 -14.88 0.36
C HIS A 3 26.31 -14.93 0.91
N ASP A 4 25.89 -13.84 1.58
CA ASP A 4 24.48 -13.62 1.95
C ASP A 4 23.74 -13.40 0.63
N ASN A 5 23.41 -14.49 -0.05
CA ASN A 5 22.51 -14.41 -1.18
C ASN A 5 21.14 -14.01 -0.61
N PRO A 6 20.47 -12.99 -1.17
CA PRO A 6 19.11 -12.67 -0.77
C PRO A 6 18.23 -13.94 -0.84
N PRO A 7 17.48 -14.29 0.23
CA PRO A 7 16.74 -15.54 0.29
C PRO A 7 15.48 -15.54 -0.57
N PHE A 8 15.01 -14.37 -1.04
CA PHE A 8 13.76 -14.26 -1.77
C PHE A 8 13.91 -13.58 -3.13
N GLU A 9 13.16 -14.08 -4.10
CA GLU A 9 12.73 -13.30 -5.25
C GLU A 9 11.39 -12.63 -4.91
N ILE A 10 11.35 -11.30 -5.02
CA ILE A 10 10.24 -10.48 -4.58
C ILE A 10 9.60 -9.85 -5.80
N HIS A 11 8.30 -10.07 -5.97
CA HIS A 11 7.50 -9.53 -7.05
C HIS A 11 6.59 -8.44 -6.51
N VAL A 12 6.59 -7.26 -7.12
CA VAL A 12 5.76 -6.11 -6.72
C VAL A 12 4.89 -5.68 -7.88
N HIS A 13 3.57 -5.84 -7.71
CA HIS A 13 2.56 -5.55 -8.73
C HIS A 13 1.55 -4.53 -8.23
N GLY A 14 1.23 -3.53 -9.06
CA GLY A 14 0.16 -2.60 -8.73
C GLY A 14 0.09 -1.40 -9.67
N ASP A 15 -1.13 -0.91 -9.87
CA ASP A 15 -1.41 0.30 -10.63
C ASP A 15 -1.96 1.36 -9.70
N ILE A 16 -1.21 2.45 -9.52
CA ILE A 16 -1.58 3.53 -8.60
C ILE A 16 -1.98 4.76 -9.41
N PRO A 17 -3.28 5.12 -9.45
CA PRO A 17 -3.73 6.39 -9.99
C PRO A 17 -3.15 7.54 -9.16
N LEU A 18 -2.44 8.46 -9.81
CA LEU A 18 -1.83 9.62 -9.18
C LEU A 18 -2.68 10.85 -9.42
N ARG A 19 -2.53 11.86 -8.55
CA ARG A 19 -3.17 13.16 -8.79
C ARG A 19 -2.57 13.86 -10.01
N ASP A 20 -3.37 14.72 -10.62
CA ASP A 20 -2.98 15.50 -11.80
C ASP A 20 -1.78 16.43 -11.56
N ASP A 21 -1.53 16.84 -10.31
CA ASP A 21 -0.42 17.71 -9.92
C ASP A 21 0.90 16.98 -9.62
N VAL A 22 0.89 15.65 -9.68
CA VAL A 22 2.05 14.80 -9.39
C VAL A 22 2.96 14.70 -10.60
N ASP A 23 4.23 14.99 -10.38
CA ASP A 23 5.31 14.83 -11.35
C ASP A 23 6.30 13.73 -10.91
N TYR A 24 7.31 13.48 -11.74
CA TYR A 24 8.32 12.45 -11.47
C TYR A 24 9.11 12.70 -10.18
N HIS A 25 9.28 13.95 -9.75
CA HIS A 25 9.99 14.26 -8.50
C HIS A 25 9.21 13.74 -7.29
N HIS A 26 7.89 13.99 -7.25
CA HIS A 26 7.04 13.46 -6.19
C HIS A 26 7.07 11.93 -6.13
N ILE A 27 7.05 11.26 -7.29
CA ILE A 27 7.16 9.79 -7.38
C ILE A 27 8.51 9.31 -6.86
N GLN A 28 9.61 9.95 -7.26
CA GLN A 28 10.95 9.58 -6.80
C GLN A 28 11.11 9.72 -5.28
N GLU A 29 10.51 10.75 -4.66
CA GLU A 29 10.50 10.90 -3.22
C GLU A 29 9.62 9.85 -2.52
N ALA A 30 8.42 9.57 -3.05
CA ALA A 30 7.52 8.55 -2.49
C ALA A 30 8.12 7.14 -2.55
N LEU A 31 8.85 6.81 -3.62
CA LEU A 31 9.48 5.50 -3.82
C LEU A 31 10.92 5.42 -3.27
N ARG A 32 11.38 6.45 -2.52
CA ARG A 32 12.71 6.48 -1.90
C ARG A 32 13.07 5.24 -1.10
N PRO A 33 12.18 4.71 -0.24
CA PRO A 33 12.48 3.48 0.49
C PRO A 33 12.82 2.30 -0.43
N LEU A 34 12.13 2.16 -1.57
CA LEU A 34 12.33 1.03 -2.50
C LEU A 34 13.65 1.13 -3.26
N TRP A 35 13.96 2.27 -3.88
CA TRP A 35 15.21 2.38 -4.63
C TRP A 35 16.43 2.45 -3.70
N SER A 36 16.26 2.92 -2.46
CA SER A 36 17.32 2.86 -1.44
C SER A 36 17.56 1.43 -0.97
N TYR A 37 16.51 0.62 -0.87
CA TYR A 37 16.58 -0.79 -0.48
C TYR A 37 17.52 -1.58 -1.39
N VAL A 38 17.36 -1.44 -2.70
CA VAL A 38 18.22 -2.10 -3.71
C VAL A 38 19.58 -1.42 -3.89
N GLY A 39 19.93 -0.46 -3.03
CA GLY A 39 21.21 0.27 -3.07
C GLY A 39 21.38 1.22 -4.25
N ALA A 40 20.29 1.55 -4.96
CA ALA A 40 20.31 2.50 -6.06
C ALA A 40 20.39 3.95 -5.55
N ARG A 41 20.78 4.87 -6.45
CA ARG A 41 20.93 6.30 -6.13
C ARG A 41 19.75 7.15 -6.58
N SER A 42 18.89 6.57 -7.40
CA SER A 42 17.73 7.22 -8.00
C SER A 42 16.69 6.18 -8.37
N LEU A 43 15.46 6.64 -8.62
CA LEU A 43 14.40 5.76 -9.12
C LEU A 43 14.74 5.22 -10.51
N ILE A 44 15.38 6.01 -11.37
CA ILE A 44 15.79 5.58 -12.71
C ILE A 44 16.73 4.37 -12.64
N ASP A 45 17.69 4.40 -11.71
CA ASP A 45 18.68 3.32 -11.55
C ASP A 45 18.06 2.04 -10.97
N ALA A 46 16.95 2.15 -10.23
CA ALA A 46 16.25 1.01 -9.62
C ALA A 46 15.07 0.48 -10.45
N ALA A 47 14.55 1.26 -11.40
CA ALA A 47 13.26 0.99 -12.01
C ALA A 47 13.21 -0.29 -12.85
N ALA A 48 14.35 -0.77 -13.35
CA ALA A 48 14.39 -2.02 -14.10
C ALA A 48 14.05 -3.22 -13.22
N SER A 49 13.29 -4.16 -13.77
CA SER A 49 13.04 -5.46 -13.13
C SER A 49 14.22 -6.41 -13.35
N ALA A 50 14.31 -7.47 -12.53
CA ALA A 50 15.25 -8.57 -12.72
C ALA A 50 15.06 -9.27 -14.07
N TYR A 51 13.82 -9.34 -14.56
CA TYR A 51 13.45 -9.93 -15.85
C TYR A 51 13.31 -8.84 -16.94
N GLU A 52 13.95 -9.01 -18.10
CA GLU A 52 13.99 -8.00 -19.17
C GLU A 52 12.62 -7.74 -19.83
N GLU A 53 11.75 -8.74 -19.80
CA GLU A 53 10.38 -8.67 -20.31
C GLU A 53 9.43 -7.87 -19.42
N GLU A 54 9.79 -7.69 -18.14
CA GLU A 54 8.98 -6.95 -17.19
C GLU A 54 9.26 -5.45 -17.29
N PRO A 55 8.22 -4.61 -17.36
CA PRO A 55 8.38 -3.18 -17.61
C PRO A 55 8.98 -2.42 -16.40
N GLY A 56 9.07 -3.03 -15.23
CA GLY A 56 9.63 -2.42 -14.03
C GLY A 56 8.70 -1.39 -13.39
N ILE A 57 9.31 -0.36 -12.80
CA ILE A 57 8.59 0.80 -12.26
C ILE A 57 8.44 1.87 -13.34
N ARG A 58 7.20 2.17 -13.73
CA ARG A 58 6.92 3.12 -14.83
C ARG A 58 5.83 4.10 -14.47
N PHE A 59 6.08 5.38 -14.74
CA PHE A 59 5.04 6.42 -14.73
C PHE A 59 4.50 6.65 -16.14
N ASP A 60 3.17 6.53 -16.31
CA ASP A 60 2.47 7.00 -17.51
C ASP A 60 1.92 8.42 -17.29
N PRO A 61 2.50 9.46 -17.91
CA PRO A 61 2.06 10.83 -17.72
C PRO A 61 0.77 11.17 -18.47
N LYS A 62 0.27 10.31 -19.37
CA LYS A 62 -1.01 10.55 -20.07
C LYS A 62 -2.18 10.09 -19.22
N GLU A 63 -2.05 8.90 -18.65
CA GLU A 63 -3.08 8.32 -17.78
C GLU A 63 -2.91 8.72 -16.31
N HIS A 64 -1.80 9.38 -15.97
CA HIS A 64 -1.41 9.70 -14.58
C HIS A 64 -1.40 8.46 -13.67
N VAL A 65 -0.83 7.35 -14.16
CA VAL A 65 -0.73 6.09 -13.42
C VAL A 65 0.72 5.72 -13.18
N LEU A 66 1.05 5.34 -11.94
CA LEU A 66 2.29 4.64 -11.62
C LEU A 66 2.02 3.14 -11.71
N HIS A 67 2.69 2.50 -12.66
CA HIS A 67 2.70 1.06 -12.84
C HIS A 67 3.89 0.45 -12.10
N LEU A 68 3.62 -0.55 -11.27
CA LEU A 68 4.59 -1.40 -10.62
C LEU A 68 4.49 -2.79 -11.25
N CYS A 69 5.53 -3.21 -11.96
CA CYS A 69 5.77 -4.59 -12.34
C CYS A 69 7.25 -4.89 -12.15
N TRP A 70 7.62 -5.05 -10.88
CA TRP A 70 9.00 -4.95 -10.43
C TRP A 70 9.41 -6.17 -9.62
N THR A 71 10.36 -6.91 -10.16
CA THR A 71 10.93 -8.11 -9.57
C THR A 71 12.36 -7.84 -9.15
N ILE A 72 12.70 -8.18 -7.91
CA ILE A 72 14.03 -8.00 -7.32
C ILE A 72 14.39 -9.19 -6.44
N GLU A 73 15.68 -9.40 -6.22
CA GLU A 73 16.10 -10.25 -5.12
C GLU A 73 16.19 -9.44 -3.82
N GLY A 74 15.75 -10.01 -2.70
CA GLY A 74 15.74 -9.34 -1.41
C GLY A 74 15.56 -10.28 -0.22
N ALA A 75 15.28 -9.69 0.93
CA ALA A 75 15.12 -10.35 2.21
C ALA A 75 13.85 -9.84 2.94
N ASP A 76 13.61 -10.35 4.14
CA ASP A 76 12.39 -10.05 4.91
C ASP A 76 12.19 -8.57 5.24
N ASP A 77 13.28 -7.80 5.30
CA ASP A 77 13.29 -6.37 5.59
C ASP A 77 12.71 -5.52 4.45
N PHE A 78 12.50 -6.09 3.26
CA PHE A 78 11.75 -5.43 2.19
C PHE A 78 10.32 -5.04 2.62
N ARG A 79 9.72 -5.80 3.54
CA ARG A 79 8.39 -5.50 4.09
C ARG A 79 8.34 -4.09 4.71
N LEU A 80 9.41 -3.69 5.41
CA LEU A 80 9.50 -2.33 5.96
C LEU A 80 9.63 -1.29 4.85
N ALA A 81 10.44 -1.56 3.82
CA ALA A 81 10.64 -0.64 2.71
C ALA A 81 9.33 -0.40 1.92
N ILE A 82 8.54 -1.44 1.65
CA ILE A 82 7.25 -1.29 0.97
C ILE A 82 6.21 -0.58 1.85
N GLU A 83 6.19 -0.83 3.16
CA GLU A 83 5.32 -0.10 4.10
C GLU A 83 5.64 1.40 4.12
N GLU A 84 6.94 1.76 4.19
CA GLU A 84 7.37 3.16 4.14
C GLU A 84 7.04 3.82 2.79
N ALA A 85 7.22 3.10 1.67
CA ALA A 85 6.84 3.59 0.36
C ALA A 85 5.32 3.82 0.26
N CYS A 86 4.50 2.93 0.83
CA CYS A 86 3.05 3.09 0.90
C CYS A 86 2.65 4.38 1.64
N MET A 87 3.37 4.78 2.68
CA MET A 87 3.13 6.06 3.36
C MET A 87 3.31 7.25 2.40
N GLY A 88 4.38 7.27 1.61
CA GLY A 88 4.61 8.30 0.60
C GLY A 88 3.60 8.25 -0.55
N LEU A 89 3.19 7.06 -0.97
CA LEU A 89 2.21 6.86 -2.03
C LEU A 89 0.82 7.39 -1.65
N ASN A 90 0.41 7.29 -0.38
CA ASN A 90 -0.85 7.87 0.10
C ASN A 90 -0.93 9.38 -0.19
N ASP A 91 0.20 10.08 -0.05
CA ASP A 91 0.28 11.53 -0.24
C ASP A 91 0.28 11.95 -1.71
N ILE A 92 0.37 11.02 -2.68
CA ILE A 92 0.38 11.35 -4.12
C ILE A 92 -0.73 10.63 -4.91
N ALA A 93 -1.38 9.62 -4.33
CA ALA A 93 -2.47 8.89 -4.95
C ALA A 93 -3.72 9.78 -5.16
N ALA A 94 -4.41 9.59 -6.29
CA ALA A 94 -5.71 10.19 -6.58
C ALA A 94 -6.88 9.34 -6.08
N ALA A 95 -6.70 8.02 -6.05
CA ALA A 95 -7.71 7.06 -5.62
C ALA A 95 -7.05 5.96 -4.77
N GLY A 96 -7.87 5.08 -4.20
CA GLY A 96 -7.33 3.87 -3.58
C GLY A 96 -6.68 2.98 -4.65
N ALA A 97 -5.65 2.23 -4.27
CA ALA A 97 -5.04 1.19 -5.10
C ALA A 97 -4.52 0.06 -4.22
N ALA A 98 -4.43 -1.12 -4.80
CA ALA A 98 -3.81 -2.29 -4.20
C ALA A 98 -2.42 -2.50 -4.79
N ILE A 99 -1.50 -2.95 -3.95
CA ILE A 99 -0.16 -3.37 -4.34
C ILE A 99 0.04 -4.78 -3.80
N GLU A 100 0.21 -5.71 -4.70
CA GLU A 100 0.48 -7.11 -4.44
C GLU A 100 1.98 -7.31 -4.31
N VAL A 101 2.42 -7.99 -3.25
CA VAL A 101 3.82 -8.34 -3.07
C VAL A 101 3.94 -9.82 -2.72
N SER A 102 4.64 -10.57 -3.57
CA SER A 102 4.94 -11.99 -3.38
C SER A 102 6.42 -12.17 -3.07
N PHE A 103 6.73 -13.09 -2.16
CA PHE A 103 8.07 -13.53 -1.82
C PHE A 103 8.18 -15.00 -2.20
N TYR A 104 9.12 -15.35 -3.06
CA TYR A 104 9.41 -16.73 -3.46
C TYR A 104 10.77 -17.16 -2.90
N ASP A 105 10.81 -18.29 -2.21
CA ASP A 105 12.02 -18.80 -1.54
C ASP A 105 13.03 -19.34 -2.57
N LEU A 106 14.13 -18.61 -2.76
CA LEU A 106 15.20 -18.99 -3.68
C LEU A 106 16.09 -20.11 -3.13
N GLU A 107 16.02 -20.40 -1.82
CA GLU A 107 16.83 -21.42 -1.17
C GLU A 107 16.11 -22.77 -1.09
N PHE A 108 14.81 -22.82 -1.40
CA PHE A 108 14.02 -24.04 -1.33
C PHE A 108 14.10 -24.84 -2.65
N ASP A 109 14.65 -26.05 -2.56
CA ASP A 109 14.66 -27.01 -3.65
C ASP A 109 13.69 -28.15 -3.34
N GLU A 110 12.57 -28.22 -4.07
CA GLU A 110 11.54 -29.26 -3.92
C GLU A 110 12.08 -30.68 -4.10
N GLU A 111 13.12 -30.89 -4.91
CA GLU A 111 13.69 -32.21 -5.17
C GLU A 111 14.62 -32.68 -4.03
N GLU A 112 15.26 -31.74 -3.33
CA GLU A 112 16.19 -32.03 -2.22
C GLU A 112 15.55 -31.87 -0.84
N ALA A 113 14.38 -31.21 -0.75
CA ALA A 113 13.70 -30.94 0.51
C ALA A 113 13.17 -32.22 1.20
N PRO A 114 13.18 -32.27 2.54
CA PRO A 114 12.47 -33.30 3.29
C PRO A 114 10.97 -33.33 2.94
N PRO A 115 10.29 -34.49 2.99
CA PRO A 115 8.87 -34.62 2.60
C PRO A 115 7.88 -33.72 3.32
N ASP A 116 8.24 -33.24 4.52
CA ASP A 116 7.39 -32.39 5.37
C ASP A 116 7.86 -30.91 5.37
N ALA A 117 8.85 -30.56 4.55
CA ALA A 117 9.32 -29.19 4.42
C ALA A 117 8.52 -28.44 3.34
N GLU A 118 8.23 -27.18 3.59
CA GLU A 118 7.50 -26.28 2.67
C GLU A 118 8.39 -25.06 2.37
N ALA A 119 8.24 -24.49 1.18
CA ALA A 119 8.89 -23.24 0.81
C ALA A 119 8.44 -22.12 1.76
N ARG A 120 9.33 -21.16 2.05
CA ARG A 120 9.00 -19.99 2.87
C ARG A 120 8.28 -18.89 2.09
N ASP A 121 7.56 -19.27 1.05
CA ASP A 121 6.81 -18.34 0.20
C ASP A 121 5.80 -17.56 1.04
N ASP A 122 5.65 -16.28 0.75
CA ASP A 122 4.73 -15.40 1.46
C ASP A 122 4.09 -14.38 0.50
N PHE A 123 2.91 -13.90 0.88
CA PHE A 123 2.16 -12.92 0.11
C PHE A 123 1.60 -11.85 1.03
N LEU A 124 1.84 -10.59 0.68
CA LEU A 124 1.24 -9.45 1.34
C LEU A 124 0.51 -8.56 0.34
N MET A 125 -0.58 -7.98 0.81
CA MET A 125 -1.37 -7.01 0.07
C MET A 125 -1.28 -5.66 0.78
N CYS A 126 -0.63 -4.71 0.13
CA CYS A 126 -0.59 -3.32 0.56
C CYS A 126 -1.75 -2.54 -0.07
N PHE A 127 -2.26 -1.54 0.64
CA PHE A 127 -3.29 -0.65 0.12
C PHE A 127 -2.88 0.79 0.36
N VAL A 128 -2.93 1.59 -0.70
CA VAL A 128 -2.59 3.01 -0.67
C VAL A 128 -3.80 3.84 -1.11
N GLY A 129 -3.87 5.08 -0.68
CA GLY A 129 -4.89 6.02 -1.13
C GLY A 129 -4.89 7.33 -0.36
N PRO A 130 -5.52 8.39 -0.92
CA PRO A 130 -5.46 9.74 -0.35
C PRO A 130 -6.19 9.87 0.99
N THR A 131 -7.06 8.92 1.33
CA THR A 131 -7.77 8.88 2.61
C THR A 131 -7.99 7.45 3.07
N PRO A 132 -8.19 7.21 4.38
CA PRO A 132 -8.60 5.89 4.87
C PRO A 132 -9.88 5.36 4.20
N ALA A 133 -10.82 6.25 3.85
CA ALA A 133 -12.05 5.87 3.16
C ALA A 133 -11.76 5.32 1.74
N ALA A 134 -10.84 5.94 1.00
CA ALA A 134 -10.44 5.48 -0.33
C ALA A 134 -9.76 4.10 -0.28
N ILE A 135 -8.90 3.88 0.73
CA ILE A 135 -8.26 2.58 0.97
C ILE A 135 -9.31 1.51 1.27
N MET A 136 -10.24 1.79 2.19
CA MET A 136 -11.30 0.86 2.55
C MET A 136 -12.21 0.53 1.36
N GLN A 137 -12.47 1.49 0.48
CA GLN A 137 -13.26 1.26 -0.73
C GLN A 137 -12.60 0.23 -1.64
N VAL A 138 -11.30 0.34 -1.89
CA VAL A 138 -10.57 -0.64 -2.73
C VAL A 138 -10.46 -2.00 -2.06
N GLN A 139 -10.22 -2.05 -0.75
CA GLN A 139 -10.28 -3.30 0.02
C GLN A 139 -11.63 -4.00 -0.13
N ARG A 140 -12.73 -3.25 -0.07
CA ARG A 140 -14.07 -3.78 -0.28
C ARG A 140 -14.24 -4.29 -1.71
N ASP A 141 -13.88 -3.47 -2.69
CA ASP A 141 -14.11 -3.77 -4.10
C ASP A 141 -13.35 -5.03 -4.53
N LEU A 142 -12.09 -5.20 -4.08
CA LEU A 142 -11.33 -6.43 -4.27
C LEU A 142 -11.99 -7.64 -3.61
N LEU A 143 -12.39 -7.54 -2.34
CA LEU A 143 -13.04 -8.67 -1.67
C LEU A 143 -14.35 -9.06 -2.36
N VAL A 144 -15.16 -8.06 -2.79
CA VAL A 144 -16.39 -8.30 -3.54
C VAL A 144 -16.06 -9.02 -4.85
N GLN A 145 -15.08 -8.53 -5.60
CA GLN A 145 -14.65 -9.14 -6.86
C GLN A 145 -14.22 -10.60 -6.65
N ASP A 146 -13.34 -10.86 -5.69
CA ASP A 146 -12.78 -12.20 -5.45
C ASP A 146 -13.86 -13.20 -5.03
N VAL A 147 -14.74 -12.79 -4.10
CA VAL A 147 -15.83 -13.64 -3.63
C VAL A 147 -16.84 -13.91 -4.75
N VAL A 148 -17.20 -12.89 -5.53
CA VAL A 148 -18.11 -13.04 -6.67
C VAL A 148 -17.51 -13.98 -7.71
N GLN A 149 -16.25 -13.76 -8.12
CA GLN A 149 -15.56 -14.61 -9.09
C GLN A 149 -15.48 -16.07 -8.65
N LEU A 150 -15.21 -16.31 -7.36
CA LEU A 150 -15.20 -17.66 -6.81
C LEU A 150 -16.59 -18.31 -6.88
N MET A 151 -17.63 -17.56 -6.54
CA MET A 151 -19.01 -18.06 -6.45
C MET A 151 -19.70 -18.21 -7.81
N GLU A 152 -19.35 -17.38 -8.81
CA GLU A 152 -19.89 -17.47 -10.18
C GLU A 152 -19.57 -18.79 -10.89
N ARG A 153 -18.62 -19.57 -10.35
CA ARG A 153 -18.37 -20.95 -10.79
C ARG A 153 -19.52 -21.91 -10.48
N HIS A 154 -20.43 -21.51 -9.58
CA HIS A 154 -21.49 -22.35 -9.03
C HIS A 154 -22.89 -21.70 -9.08
N PHE A 155 -22.97 -20.37 -9.17
CA PHE A 155 -24.22 -19.60 -9.11
C PHE A 155 -24.26 -18.54 -10.21
N ASP A 156 -25.45 -18.09 -10.60
CA ASP A 156 -25.57 -16.95 -11.52
C ASP A 156 -25.25 -15.63 -10.80
N ALA A 157 -24.63 -14.68 -11.51
CA ALA A 157 -24.27 -13.36 -10.95
C ALA A 157 -25.46 -12.63 -10.30
N SER A 158 -26.68 -12.82 -10.84
CA SER A 158 -27.91 -12.23 -10.28
C SER A 158 -28.31 -12.77 -8.91
N GLU A 159 -27.83 -13.96 -8.54
CA GLU A 159 -28.11 -14.59 -7.24
C GLU A 159 -27.15 -14.09 -6.14
N LEU A 160 -26.01 -13.50 -6.54
CA LEU A 160 -24.93 -13.11 -5.62
C LEU A 160 -25.15 -11.76 -4.94
N GLY A 161 -26.22 -11.03 -5.27
CA GLY A 161 -26.49 -9.71 -4.68
C GLY A 161 -26.57 -9.71 -3.15
N GLY A 162 -27.10 -10.79 -2.55
CA GLY A 162 -27.14 -10.94 -1.09
C GLY A 162 -25.75 -11.11 -0.45
N VAL A 163 -24.81 -11.71 -1.16
CA VAL A 163 -23.42 -11.89 -0.70
C VAL A 163 -22.68 -10.55 -0.72
N VAL A 164 -22.80 -9.80 -1.82
CA VAL A 164 -22.25 -8.44 -1.92
C VAL A 164 -22.79 -7.56 -0.80
N GLN A 165 -24.11 -7.60 -0.55
CA GLN A 165 -24.73 -6.83 0.52
C GLN A 165 -24.18 -7.21 1.92
N ALA A 166 -23.86 -8.49 2.15
CA ALA A 166 -23.26 -8.91 3.42
C ALA A 166 -21.85 -8.35 3.60
N ILE A 167 -21.04 -8.32 2.52
CA ILE A 167 -19.71 -7.69 2.53
C ILE A 167 -19.84 -6.18 2.82
N ASP A 168 -20.80 -5.52 2.19
CA ASP A 168 -21.05 -4.08 2.38
C ASP A 168 -21.35 -3.74 3.84
N GLN A 169 -22.14 -4.58 4.52
CA GLN A 169 -22.46 -4.39 5.93
C GLN A 169 -21.23 -4.53 6.83
N LEU A 170 -20.32 -5.46 6.52
CA LEU A 170 -19.06 -5.63 7.26
C LEU A 170 -18.17 -4.39 7.11
N PHE A 171 -18.01 -3.89 5.89
CA PHE A 171 -17.21 -2.70 5.61
C PHE A 171 -17.81 -1.42 6.18
N ALA A 172 -19.14 -1.26 6.11
CA ALA A 172 -19.84 -0.15 6.76
C ALA A 172 -19.61 -0.14 8.27
N SER A 173 -19.74 -1.31 8.92
CA SER A 173 -19.48 -1.45 10.35
C SER A 173 -18.03 -1.10 10.72
N ARG A 174 -17.06 -1.52 9.90
CA ARG A 174 -15.64 -1.19 10.08
C ARG A 174 -15.38 0.31 9.90
N PHE A 175 -16.05 0.94 8.94
CA PHE A 175 -15.92 2.37 8.67
C PHE A 175 -16.45 3.19 9.85
N ASP A 176 -17.64 2.84 10.35
CA ASP A 176 -18.23 3.50 11.52
C ASP A 176 -17.32 3.38 12.74
N ALA A 177 -16.74 2.20 12.99
CA ALA A 177 -15.79 1.98 14.08
C ALA A 177 -14.55 2.88 13.94
N MET A 178 -14.02 3.03 12.72
CA MET A 178 -12.86 3.90 12.44
C MET A 178 -13.19 5.38 12.63
N VAL A 179 -14.34 5.85 12.14
CA VAL A 179 -14.76 7.25 12.32
C VAL A 179 -14.95 7.56 13.79
N ASN A 180 -15.58 6.65 14.55
CA ASN A 180 -15.79 6.82 15.98
C ASN A 180 -14.47 6.89 16.76
N SER A 181 -13.47 6.07 16.41
CA SER A 181 -12.16 6.10 17.07
C SER A 181 -11.39 7.40 16.80
N LEU A 182 -11.45 7.92 15.57
CA LEU A 182 -10.86 9.21 15.19
C LEU A 182 -11.54 10.40 15.89
N GLN A 183 -12.85 10.32 16.11
CA GLN A 183 -13.60 11.34 16.86
C GLN A 183 -13.28 11.30 18.36
N LEU A 184 -13.08 10.12 18.94
CA LEU A 184 -12.65 9.95 20.34
C LEU A 184 -11.23 10.50 20.59
N GLY A 185 -10.35 10.41 19.59
CA GLY A 185 -8.95 10.88 19.69
C GLY A 185 -8.79 12.40 19.59
N LYS A 186 -9.84 13.16 19.29
CA LYS A 186 -9.77 14.63 19.21
C LYS A 186 -9.75 15.23 20.63
N PRO A 187 -8.69 15.95 21.05
CA PRO A 187 -8.72 16.68 22.32
C PRO A 187 -9.89 17.66 22.30
N PRO A 188 -10.59 17.88 23.43
CA PRO A 188 -11.74 18.76 23.45
C PRO A 188 -11.31 20.15 22.97
N ARG A 189 -11.95 20.65 21.90
CA ARG A 189 -11.78 22.03 21.46
C ARG A 189 -12.18 22.93 22.62
N SER A 190 -11.20 23.63 23.22
CA SER A 190 -11.48 24.59 24.27
C SER A 190 -12.44 25.64 23.73
N GLY A 191 -13.66 25.63 24.24
CA GLY A 191 -14.70 26.57 23.86
C GLY A 191 -14.29 28.01 24.17
N SER A 192 -14.60 28.89 23.23
CA SER A 192 -14.60 30.35 23.41
C SER A 192 -15.50 30.74 24.59
N GLY A 193 -14.93 31.39 25.61
CA GLY A 193 -15.65 32.06 26.69
C GLY A 193 -14.86 33.28 27.17
N GLY A 194 -15.27 34.47 26.72
CA GLY A 194 -14.64 35.73 27.13
C GLY A 194 -14.99 36.13 28.57
N HIS A 195 -14.11 36.90 29.21
CA HIS A 195 -14.44 37.86 30.28
C HIS A 195 -13.39 38.97 30.34
N GLY A 196 -13.86 40.20 30.61
CA GLY A 196 -13.13 41.46 30.44
C GLY A 196 -12.00 41.74 31.44
N GLY A 197 -11.30 42.85 31.19
CA GLY A 197 -10.05 43.29 31.85
C GLY A 197 -10.17 43.74 33.33
N PRO A 198 -9.25 44.54 33.94
CA PRO A 198 -8.45 45.63 33.34
C PRO A 198 -6.98 45.86 33.84
N ARG A 199 -6.21 46.60 33.02
CA ARG A 199 -5.15 47.64 33.30
C ARG A 199 -3.89 47.41 34.20
N LYS A 200 -2.74 47.55 33.51
CA LYS A 200 -1.48 48.35 33.78
C LYS A 200 -0.47 47.86 34.86
N PRO A 201 0.80 48.37 34.87
CA PRO A 201 1.80 48.59 33.79
C PRO A 201 3.28 48.29 34.20
N ARG A 202 4.21 48.41 33.23
CA ARG A 202 5.68 48.72 33.34
C ARG A 202 6.57 47.81 34.19
N HIS A 203 7.72 47.41 33.64
CA HIS A 203 9.02 47.91 34.11
C HIS A 203 10.02 47.96 32.93
N LEU A 204 10.75 49.06 32.84
CA LEU A 204 11.97 49.22 32.06
C LEU A 204 13.14 48.65 32.88
N HIS A 205 14.16 48.22 32.14
CA HIS A 205 15.47 47.68 32.51
C HIS A 205 15.53 46.18 32.78
#